data_AF-T1FZ53-F1
#
_entry.id   AF-T1FZ53-F1
#
_cell.length_a   1.000
_cell.length_b   1.000
_cell.length_c   1.000
_cell.angle_alpha   90.00
_cell.angle_beta   90.00
_cell.angle_gamma   90.00
#
_symmetry.space_group_name_H-M   'P 1'
#
loop_
_entity.id
_entity.type
_entity.pdbx_description
1 polymer ?
#
loop_
_entity_poly.entity_id
_entity_poly.type
_entity_poly.pdbx_seq_one_letter_code
_entity_poly.pdbx_strand_id
1 'polypeptide(L)'
;MEKPMMKHTQELLDSGATGVLIADPHGLCILAKGCAKSNSAGVITSLFQESNSTTMSSHKTPVVVFETDATKILIQTVENSDKVPITTAIYRNNS
;
A
#
# COMPACT_ATOMS: atom_id res chain seq x y z
N MET A 1 -16.20 12.23 -2.41
CA MET A 1 -14.77 12.08 -2.77
C MET A 1 -14.31 10.62 -2.75
N GLU A 2 -14.99 9.70 -2.06
CA GLU A 2 -14.56 8.30 -1.89
C GLU A 2 -15.01 7.32 -2.99
N LYS A 3 -16.07 7.64 -3.75
CA LYS A 3 -16.65 6.72 -4.75
C LYS A 3 -15.64 6.20 -5.80
N PRO A 4 -14.77 7.05 -6.39
CA PRO A 4 -13.76 6.56 -7.33
C PRO A 4 -12.75 5.62 -6.66
N MET A 5 -12.27 5.95 -5.45
CA MET A 5 -11.30 5.13 -4.72
C MET A 5 -11.87 3.76 -4.39
N MET A 6 -13.13 3.69 -3.94
CA MET A 6 -13.81 2.42 -3.67
C MET A 6 -13.96 1.57 -4.94
N LYS A 7 -14.29 2.19 -6.09
CA LYS A 7 -14.39 1.51 -7.39
C LYS A 7 -13.06 0.86 -7.79
N HIS A 8 -11.96 1.62 -7.80
CA HIS A 8 -10.63 1.10 -8.15
C HIS A 8 -10.16 0.04 -7.15
N THR A 9 -10.49 0.19 -5.86
CA THR A 9 -10.19 -0.83 -4.86
C THR A 9 -10.91 -2.15 -5.17
N GLN A 10 -12.19 -2.07 -5.56
CA GLN A 10 -12.94 -3.26 -5.94
C GLN A 10 -12.35 -3.92 -7.21
N GLU A 11 -11.99 -3.11 -8.22
CA GLU A 11 -11.32 -3.62 -9.44
C GLU A 11 -10.00 -4.34 -9.12
N LEU A 12 -9.22 -3.85 -8.14
CA LEU A 12 -8.01 -4.55 -7.67
C LEU A 12 -8.32 -5.91 -7.05
N LEU A 13 -9.36 -5.99 -6.20
CA LEU A 13 -9.79 -7.25 -5.61
C LEU A 13 -10.27 -8.24 -6.69
N ASP A 14 -11.07 -7.76 -7.64
CA ASP A 14 -11.57 -8.55 -8.76
C ASP A 14 -10.43 -9.04 -9.67
N SER A 15 -9.31 -8.31 -9.72
CA SER A 15 -8.09 -8.70 -10.44
C SER A 15 -7.20 -9.70 -9.70
N GLY A 16 -7.61 -10.16 -8.51
CA GLY A 16 -6.91 -11.18 -7.73
C GLY A 16 -6.13 -10.66 -6.51
N ALA A 17 -6.28 -9.38 -6.15
CA ALA A 17 -5.83 -8.95 -4.83
C ALA A 17 -6.74 -9.56 -3.74
N THR A 18 -6.16 -10.09 -2.68
CA THR A 18 -6.90 -10.62 -1.53
C THR A 18 -7.19 -9.54 -0.48
N GLY A 19 -6.49 -8.42 -0.56
CA GLY A 19 -6.68 -7.26 0.31
C GLY A 19 -5.99 -6.01 -0.23
N VAL A 20 -6.53 -4.86 0.15
CA VAL A 20 -5.97 -3.55 -0.20
C VAL A 20 -6.06 -2.64 1.02
N LEU A 21 -4.97 -1.94 1.32
CA LEU A 21 -4.92 -0.90 2.35
C LEU A 21 -4.35 0.39 1.76
N ILE A 22 -4.96 1.51 2.10
CA ILE A 22 -4.52 2.85 1.74
C ILE A 22 -4.39 3.65 3.03
N ALA A 23 -3.23 4.25 3.23
CA ALA A 23 -2.91 5.07 4.38
C ALA A 23 -2.36 6.43 3.95
N ASP A 24 -2.52 7.42 4.82
CA ASP A 24 -1.89 8.72 4.67
C ASP A 24 -0.39 8.67 5.06
N PRO A 25 0.37 9.77 4.91
CA PRO A 25 1.78 9.83 5.27
C PRO A 25 2.08 9.61 6.76
N HIS A 26 1.08 9.75 7.63
CA HIS A 26 1.21 9.58 9.08
C HIS A 26 0.78 8.19 9.55
N GLY A 27 0.36 7.31 8.63
CA GLY A 27 -0.07 5.95 8.96
C GLY A 27 -1.54 5.86 9.39
N LEU A 28 -2.35 6.91 9.18
CA LEU A 28 -3.78 6.83 9.37
C LEU A 28 -4.41 6.04 8.22
N CYS A 29 -5.20 5.02 8.56
CA CYS A 29 -5.92 4.23 7.58
C CYS A 29 -7.02 5.06 6.92
N ILE A 30 -6.91 5.25 5.60
CA ILE A 30 -7.95 5.87 4.77
C ILE A 30 -8.94 4.80 4.29
N LEU A 31 -8.43 3.63 3.88
CA LEU A 31 -9.24 2.53 3.39
C LEU A 31 -8.56 1.18 3.68
N ALA A 32 -9.35 0.19 4.08
CA ALA A 32 -8.94 -1.21 4.15
C ALA A 32 -10.07 -2.10 3.61
N LYS A 33 -9.75 -3.02 2.71
CA LYS A 33 -10.68 -3.98 2.11
C LYS A 33 -10.05 -5.37 1.97
N GLY A 34 -10.91 -6.39 1.86
CA GLY A 34 -10.49 -7.79 1.80
C GLY A 34 -9.88 -8.26 3.12
N CYS A 35 -8.72 -8.92 3.05
CA CYS A 35 -8.00 -9.40 4.23
C CYS A 35 -7.21 -8.32 4.98
N ALA A 36 -7.01 -7.15 4.36
CA ALA A 36 -6.22 -6.07 4.94
C ALA A 36 -6.88 -5.48 6.21
N LYS A 37 -6.07 -5.17 7.23
CA LYS A 37 -6.56 -4.66 8.52
C LYS A 37 -6.17 -3.20 8.70
N SER A 38 -7.12 -2.35 9.08
CA SER A 38 -6.87 -0.92 9.27
C SER A 38 -5.79 -0.62 10.31
N ASN A 39 -5.65 -1.47 11.33
CA ASN A 39 -4.63 -1.33 12.36
C ASN A 39 -3.19 -1.57 11.86
N SER A 40 -3.00 -2.14 10.66
CA SER A 40 -1.67 -2.31 10.06
C SER A 40 -1.21 -1.09 9.27
N ALA A 41 -2.02 -0.04 9.14
CA ALA A 41 -1.68 1.16 8.36
C ALA A 41 -0.42 1.86 8.87
N GLY A 42 -0.29 2.03 10.19
CA GLY A 42 0.88 2.65 10.81
C GLY A 42 2.17 1.91 10.47
N VAL A 43 2.21 0.59 10.72
CA VAL A 43 3.41 -0.22 10.46
C VAL A 43 3.75 -0.28 8.97
N ILE A 44 2.75 -0.40 8.08
CA ILE A 44 2.96 -0.40 6.63
C ILE A 44 3.60 0.91 6.15
N THR A 45 3.10 2.05 6.62
CA THR A 45 3.66 3.36 6.28
C THR A 45 5.08 3.51 6.81
N SER A 46 5.34 3.11 8.06
CA SER A 46 6.70 3.16 8.64
C SER A 46 7.70 2.28 7.89
N LEU A 47 7.30 1.07 7.49
CA LEU A 47 8.17 0.16 6.73
C LEU A 47 8.56 0.75 5.37
N PHE A 48 7.63 1.41 4.69
CA PHE A 48 7.93 2.13 3.46
C PHE A 48 8.90 3.29 3.71
N GLN A 49 8.65 4.12 4.73
CA GLN A 49 9.49 5.28 5.06
C GLN A 49 10.93 4.88 5.35
N GLU A 50 11.14 3.82 6.13
CA GLU A 50 12.47 3.28 6.43
C GLU A 50 13.17 2.71 5.19
N SER A 51 12.41 2.04 4.32
CA SER A 51 12.96 1.52 3.07
C SER A 51 13.37 2.65 2.12
N ASN A 52 12.57 3.72 2.06
CA ASN A 52 12.81 4.88 1.23
C ASN A 52 14.00 5.73 1.71
N SER A 53 14.21 5.83 3.02
CA SER A 53 15.38 6.53 3.60
C SER A 53 16.70 5.80 3.31
N THR A 54 16.64 4.46 3.17
CA THR A 54 17.82 3.61 2.92
C THR A 54 18.22 3.57 1.44
N THR A 55 17.30 3.86 0.52
CA THR A 55 17.58 3.86 -0.92
C THR A 55 18.37 5.10 -1.36
N MET A 56 19.63 4.89 -1.78
CA MET A 56 20.54 5.94 -2.25
C MET A 56 20.22 6.49 -3.66
N SER A 57 19.22 5.94 -4.37
CA SER A 57 18.91 6.36 -5.74
C SER A 57 17.83 7.44 -5.78
N SER A 58 18.22 8.67 -6.12
CA SER A 58 17.39 9.88 -6.16
C SER A 58 16.25 9.90 -7.19
N HIS A 59 15.96 8.78 -7.87
CA HIS A 59 15.10 8.79 -9.05
C HIS A 59 13.98 7.74 -9.09
N LYS A 60 13.87 6.84 -8.10
CA LYS A 60 12.75 5.87 -8.06
C LYS A 60 12.28 5.59 -6.64
N THR A 61 10.99 5.81 -6.41
CA THR A 61 10.27 5.33 -5.22
C THR A 61 10.35 3.80 -5.16
N PRO A 62 10.82 3.20 -4.05
CA PRO A 62 10.92 1.76 -3.91
C PRO A 62 9.54 1.08 -3.87
N VAL A 63 9.51 -0.22 -4.14
CA VAL A 63 8.40 -1.09 -3.78
C VAL A 63 8.91 -2.04 -2.72
N VAL A 64 8.31 -1.98 -1.53
CA VAL A 64 8.64 -2.90 -0.43
C VAL A 64 7.79 -4.14 -0.59
N VAL A 65 8.42 -5.31 -0.58
CA VAL A 65 7.74 -6.60 -0.73
C VAL A 65 7.94 -7.42 0.52
N PHE A 66 6.85 -7.80 1.17
CA PHE A 66 6.84 -8.83 2.20
C PHE A 66 6.30 -10.12 1.61
N GLU A 67 7.08 -11.18 1.69
CA GLU A 67 6.71 -12.46 1.12
C GLU A 67 6.79 -13.55 2.19
N THR A 68 5.74 -14.34 2.26
CA THR A 68 5.61 -15.56 3.06
C THR A 68 5.25 -16.69 2.13
N ASP A 69 5.26 -17.93 2.59
CA ASP A 69 4.91 -19.09 1.75
C ASP A 69 3.51 -18.97 1.12
N ALA A 70 2.55 -18.37 1.83
CA ALA A 70 1.16 -18.29 1.40
C ALA A 70 0.76 -16.93 0.77
N THR A 71 1.49 -15.85 1.08
CA THR A 71 1.02 -14.49 0.80
C THR A 71 2.18 -13.54 0.54
N LYS A 72 1.96 -12.62 -0.39
CA LYS A 72 2.83 -11.50 -0.71
C LYS A 72 2.09 -10.18 -0.50
N ILE A 73 2.77 -9.21 0.11
CA ILE A 73 2.29 -7.85 0.32
C ILE A 73 3.24 -6.91 -0.40
N LEU A 74 2.69 -6.11 -1.31
CA LEU A 74 3.43 -5.07 -2.04
C LEU A 74 3.05 -3.72 -1.44
N ILE A 75 4.03 -2.93 -1.02
CA ILE A 75 3.84 -1.62 -0.41
C ILE A 75 4.57 -0.57 -1.25
N GLN A 76 3.86 0.51 -1.59
CA GLN A 76 4.45 1.65 -2.29
C GLN A 76 3.73 2.94 -1.89
N THR A 77 4.49 4.03 -1.79
CA THR A 77 3.92 5.37 -1.67
C THR A 77 4.08 6.12 -2.98
N VAL A 78 2.97 6.56 -3.57
CA VAL A 78 3.02 7.35 -4.79
C VAL A 78 3.12 8.82 -4.42
N GLU A 79 4.27 9.42 -4.70
CA GLU A 79 4.49 10.86 -4.58
C GLU A 79 4.09 11.54 -5.89
N ASN A 80 3.25 12.56 -5.82
CA ASN A 80 2.86 13.37 -6.96
C ASN A 80 2.99 14.83 -6.53
N SER A 81 3.66 15.67 -7.32
CA SER A 81 4.16 16.99 -6.90
C SER A 81 3.09 17.93 -6.32
N ASP A 82 1.82 17.72 -6.66
CA ASP A 82 0.67 18.53 -6.23
C ASP A 82 -0.27 17.81 -5.24
N LYS A 83 0.09 16.61 -4.75
CA LYS A 83 -0.79 15.77 -3.93
C LYS A 83 -0.09 15.24 -2.68
N VAL A 84 -0.87 15.09 -1.62
CA VAL A 84 -0.45 14.40 -0.41
C VAL A 84 -0.05 12.96 -0.77
N PRO A 85 1.15 12.49 -0.38
CA PRO A 85 1.56 11.12 -0.65
C PRO A 85 0.60 10.13 0.00
N ILE A 86 0.32 9.03 -0.69
CA ILE A 86 -0.52 7.96 -0.14
C ILE A 86 0.24 6.65 -0.21
N THR A 87 0.26 5.93 0.91
CA THR A 87 0.86 4.60 1.00
C THR A 87 -0.21 3.58 0.65
N THR A 88 0.06 2.73 -0.33
CA THR A 88 -0.83 1.64 -0.75
C THR A 88 -0.15 0.31 -0.48
N ALA A 89 -0.87 -0.61 0.18
CA ALA A 89 -0.48 -2.00 0.32
C ALA A 89 -1.48 -2.92 -0.39
N ILE A 90 -0.97 -3.82 -1.23
CA ILE A 90 -1.75 -4.82 -1.98
C ILE A 90 -1.32 -6.20 -1.50
N TYR A 91 -2.31 -6.98 -1.06
CA TYR A 91 -2.14 -8.35 -0.59
C TYR A 91 -2.53 -9.30 -1.72
N ARG A 92 -1.70 -10.31 -1.97
CA ARG A 92 -1.93 -11.37 -2.95
C ARG A 92 -1.51 -12.71 -2.36
N ASN A 93 -2.19 -13.78 -2.76
CA ASN A 93 -1.70 -15.11 -2.44
C ASN A 93 -0.56 -15.48 -3.40
N ASN A 94 0.36 -16.32 -2.95
CA ASN A 94 1.34 -16.95 -3.83
C ASN A 94 0.62 -18.10 -4.55
N SER A 95 0.37 -17.92 -5.84
CA SER A 95 -0.23 -18.94 -6.72
C SER A 95 0.82 -19.90 -7.25
#